data_AF-A0A9D5DNH3-F1
#
_entry.id   AF-A0A9D5DNH3-F1
#
_cell.length_a   1.000
_cell.length_b   1.000
_cell.length_c   1.000
_cell.angle_alpha   90.00
_cell.angle_beta   90.00
_cell.angle_gamma   90.00
#
_symmetry.space_group_name_H-M   'P 1'
#
loop_
_entity.id
_entity.type
_entity.pdbx_description
1 polymer ?
#
loop_
_entity_poly.entity_id
_entity_poly.type
_entity_poly.pdbx_seq_one_letter_code
_entity_poly.pdbx_strand_id
1 'polypeptide(L)'
;MTRLFKVCATFMMVVLLATGCVQGQTPQKQSDDIKKLSNRQEVNHVKLEQTTESEWYATNIEAYLGTVYSLLPALGTEVENGSQGAQRQLDTLLTEAETFETIPPVEPFHTLKDLHHSYLIALQELAAAKDVNDARLHSSYATLTIRLYAMEYQSIAAENGIKAKKDLDMSRID
;
A
#
# COMPACT_ATOMS: atom_id res chain seq x y z
N MET A 1 48.54 -29.64 17.33
CA MET A 1 47.37 -28.84 16.90
C MET A 1 46.12 -29.66 16.54
N THR A 2 45.91 -30.86 17.10
CA THR A 2 44.76 -31.73 16.74
C THR A 2 43.80 -32.03 17.89
N ARG A 3 44.18 -31.74 19.15
CA ARG A 3 43.30 -31.92 20.31
C ARG A 3 42.38 -30.72 20.56
N LEU A 4 42.88 -29.49 20.40
CA LEU A 4 42.07 -28.28 20.54
C LEU A 4 40.96 -28.18 19.48
N PHE A 5 41.27 -28.56 18.23
CA PHE A 5 40.28 -28.60 17.13
C PHE A 5 39.16 -29.63 17.38
N LYS A 6 39.48 -30.78 17.98
CA LYS A 6 38.47 -31.79 18.35
C LYS A 6 37.53 -31.28 19.43
N VAL A 7 38.06 -30.60 20.45
CA VAL A 7 37.25 -30.03 21.54
C VAL A 7 36.31 -28.94 21.01
N CYS A 8 36.79 -28.04 20.16
CA CYS A 8 35.95 -27.01 19.52
C CYS A 8 34.88 -27.62 18.61
N ALA A 9 35.19 -28.65 17.82
CA ALA A 9 34.22 -29.32 16.96
C ALA A 9 33.14 -30.05 17.77
N THR A 10 33.52 -30.73 18.86
CA THR A 10 32.54 -31.36 19.76
C THR A 10 31.69 -30.34 20.51
N PHE A 11 32.25 -29.18 20.89
CA PHE A 11 31.48 -28.14 21.57
C PHE A 11 30.49 -27.45 20.62
N MET A 12 30.89 -27.16 19.37
CA MET A 12 29.96 -26.65 18.35
C MET A 12 28.83 -27.64 18.05
N MET A 13 29.11 -28.94 17.99
CA MET A 13 28.10 -29.97 17.75
C MET A 13 27.13 -30.12 18.92
N VAL A 14 27.61 -29.99 20.17
CA VAL A 14 26.75 -29.97 21.37
C VAL A 14 25.90 -28.70 21.42
N VAL A 15 26.44 -27.53 21.04
CA VAL A 15 25.67 -26.28 20.96
C VAL A 15 24.59 -26.36 19.86
N LEU A 16 24.92 -26.93 18.69
CA LEU A 16 23.95 -27.15 17.61
C LEU A 16 22.86 -28.17 17.99
N LEU A 17 23.18 -29.19 18.79
CA LEU A 17 22.18 -30.12 19.33
C LEU A 17 21.32 -29.50 20.44
N ALA A 18 21.89 -28.59 21.24
CA ALA A 18 21.16 -27.88 22.29
C ALA A 18 20.24 -26.77 21.75
N THR A 19 20.59 -26.13 20.63
CA THR A 19 19.73 -25.11 19.98
C THR A 19 18.83 -25.69 18.88
N GLY A 20 19.14 -26.88 18.37
CA GLY A 20 18.41 -27.56 17.29
C GLY A 20 17.26 -28.48 17.74
N CYS A 21 16.93 -28.51 19.04
CA CYS A 21 15.80 -29.27 19.56
C CYS A 21 14.94 -28.41 20.50
N VAL A 22 14.53 -27.23 20.05
CA VAL A 22 13.19 -26.77 20.41
C VAL A 22 12.26 -27.65 19.58
N GLN A 23 11.83 -28.73 20.20
CA GLN A 23 10.74 -29.55 19.74
C GLN A 23 9.60 -28.59 19.39
N GLY A 24 9.31 -28.47 18.09
CA GLY A 24 8.17 -27.74 17.59
C GLY A 24 6.93 -28.42 18.16
N GLN A 25 6.56 -28.04 19.38
CA GLN A 25 5.18 -28.09 19.79
C GLN A 25 4.49 -27.16 18.80
N THR A 26 3.92 -27.75 17.74
CA THR A 26 2.66 -27.27 17.17
C THR A 26 1.88 -26.64 18.32
N PRO A 27 1.44 -25.38 18.22
CA PRO A 27 0.78 -24.71 19.33
C PRO A 27 -0.29 -25.65 19.84
N GLN A 28 -0.04 -26.23 21.01
CA GLN A 28 -0.98 -27.10 21.68
C GLN A 28 -2.21 -26.21 21.85
N LYS A 29 -3.33 -26.60 21.23
CA LYS A 29 -4.63 -25.91 21.24
C LYS A 29 -4.64 -24.85 22.34
N GLN A 30 -4.39 -23.59 21.97
CA GLN A 30 -4.50 -22.48 22.91
C GLN A 30 -5.84 -22.69 23.63
N SER A 31 -5.78 -22.77 24.96
CA SER A 31 -6.97 -22.83 25.80
C SER A 31 -7.97 -21.80 25.26
N ASP A 32 -9.22 -22.21 25.06
CA ASP A 32 -10.28 -21.33 24.55
C ASP A 32 -10.42 -20.05 25.40
N ASP A 33 -9.89 -20.04 26.63
CA ASP A 33 -9.83 -18.87 27.49
C ASP A 33 -8.78 -17.82 27.07
N ILE A 34 -7.66 -18.21 26.43
CA ILE A 34 -6.70 -17.26 25.85
C ILE A 34 -7.24 -16.68 24.55
N LYS A 35 -7.97 -17.46 23.74
CA LYS A 35 -8.70 -16.94 22.57
C LYS A 35 -9.77 -15.93 22.98
N LYS A 36 -10.46 -16.16 24.11
CA LYS A 36 -11.40 -15.19 24.68
C LYS A 36 -10.73 -13.92 25.21
N LEU A 37 -9.47 -13.98 25.65
CA LEU A 37 -8.70 -12.80 26.05
C LEU A 37 -8.17 -12.03 24.84
N SER A 38 -7.80 -12.71 23.75
CA SER A 38 -7.46 -12.07 22.47
C SER A 38 -8.68 -11.42 21.81
N ASN A 39 -9.87 -12.03 21.92
CA ASN A 39 -11.13 -11.43 21.46
C ASN A 39 -11.62 -10.28 22.36
N ARG A 40 -11.06 -10.09 23.56
CA ARG A 40 -11.37 -8.90 24.40
C ARG A 40 -10.53 -7.67 24.02
N GLN A 41 -9.54 -7.85 23.15
CA GLN A 41 -8.95 -6.76 22.36
C GLN A 41 -9.52 -6.76 20.93
N GLU A 42 -10.76 -7.23 20.74
CA GLU A 42 -11.62 -6.55 19.78
C GLU A 42 -11.77 -5.12 20.31
N VAL A 43 -10.84 -4.26 19.89
CA VAL A 43 -11.05 -2.83 19.82
C VAL A 43 -12.45 -2.70 19.23
N ASN A 44 -13.33 -1.97 19.90
CA ASN A 44 -14.63 -1.60 19.36
C ASN A 44 -14.38 -0.85 18.03
N HIS A 45 -14.12 -1.58 16.96
CA HIS A 45 -14.30 -1.11 15.62
C HIS A 45 -15.80 -0.98 15.54
N VAL A 46 -16.29 0.23 15.80
CA VAL A 46 -17.61 0.63 15.34
C VAL A 46 -17.56 0.34 13.85
N LYS A 47 -18.07 -0.82 13.43
CA LYS A 47 -18.26 -1.14 12.02
C LYS A 47 -19.25 -0.08 11.55
N LEU A 48 -18.73 0.95 10.90
CA LEU A 48 -19.57 1.90 10.21
C LEU A 48 -20.26 1.10 9.11
N GLU A 49 -21.59 1.03 9.18
CA GLU A 49 -22.37 0.40 8.13
C GLU A 49 -22.16 1.17 6.83
N GLN A 50 -22.00 0.44 5.71
CA GLN A 50 -21.89 1.03 4.38
C GLN A 50 -23.06 1.99 4.14
N THR A 51 -22.76 3.28 4.01
CA THR A 51 -23.72 4.30 3.60
C THR A 51 -23.70 4.47 2.09
N THR A 52 -24.80 4.96 1.50
CA THR A 52 -24.86 5.30 0.06
C THR A 52 -23.76 6.27 -0.35
N GLU A 53 -23.39 7.19 0.53
CA GLU A 53 -22.32 8.17 0.32
C GLU A 53 -20.94 7.50 0.29
N SER A 54 -20.67 6.59 1.23
CA SER A 54 -19.41 5.84 1.29
C SER A 54 -19.25 4.87 0.10
N GLU A 55 -20.32 4.20 -0.33
CA GLU A 55 -20.32 3.35 -1.53
C GLU A 55 -20.07 4.17 -2.80
N TRP A 56 -20.73 5.33 -2.92
CA TRP A 56 -20.52 6.23 -4.03
C TRP A 56 -19.08 6.74 -4.06
N TYR A 57 -18.53 7.16 -2.92
CA TYR A 57 -17.16 7.66 -2.84
C TYR A 57 -16.14 6.56 -3.16
N ALA A 58 -16.32 5.35 -2.62
CA ALA A 58 -15.49 4.19 -2.94
C ALA A 58 -15.50 3.88 -4.45
N THR A 59 -16.67 3.96 -5.10
CA THR A 59 -16.78 3.78 -6.55
C THR A 59 -15.98 4.83 -7.33
N ASN A 60 -15.96 6.09 -6.86
CA ASN A 60 -15.15 7.14 -7.49
C ASN A 60 -13.65 6.90 -7.27
N ILE A 61 -13.24 6.45 -6.07
CA ILE A 61 -11.85 6.07 -5.79
C ILE A 61 -11.39 4.96 -6.74
N GLU A 62 -12.15 3.88 -6.87
CA GLU A 62 -11.75 2.76 -7.73
C GLU A 62 -11.69 3.17 -9.20
N ALA A 63 -12.65 3.96 -9.69
CA ALA A 63 -12.64 4.47 -11.06
C ALA A 63 -11.41 5.36 -11.31
N TYR A 64 -11.12 6.26 -10.38
CA TYR A 64 -9.95 7.14 -10.42
C TYR A 64 -8.65 6.33 -10.42
N LEU A 65 -8.48 5.40 -9.50
CA LEU A 65 -7.31 4.52 -9.43
C LEU A 65 -7.16 3.68 -10.70
N GLY A 66 -8.26 3.18 -11.27
CA GLY A 66 -8.24 2.47 -12.54
C GLY A 66 -7.67 3.31 -13.68
N THR A 67 -8.07 4.58 -13.78
CA THR A 67 -7.50 5.53 -14.75
C THR A 67 -6.02 5.78 -14.46
N VAL A 68 -5.67 6.10 -13.21
CA VAL A 68 -4.29 6.45 -12.83
C VAL A 68 -3.32 5.29 -13.09
N TYR A 69 -3.66 4.07 -12.68
CA TYR A 69 -2.80 2.89 -12.91
C TYR A 69 -2.70 2.48 -14.38
N SER A 70 -3.65 2.88 -15.22
CA SER A 70 -3.53 2.67 -16.67
C SER A 70 -2.49 3.60 -17.33
N LEU A 71 -2.22 4.77 -16.73
CA LEU A 71 -1.37 5.82 -17.29
C LEU A 71 0.04 5.84 -16.68
N LEU A 72 0.19 5.54 -15.38
CA LEU A 72 1.46 5.61 -14.65
C LEU A 72 2.60 4.80 -15.29
N PRO A 73 2.41 3.54 -15.74
CA PRO A 73 3.51 2.76 -16.33
C PRO A 73 4.07 3.41 -17.60
N ALA A 74 3.19 3.97 -18.44
CA ALA A 74 3.60 4.68 -19.64
C ALA A 74 4.34 5.97 -19.30
N LEU A 75 3.82 6.75 -18.34
CA LEU A 75 4.52 7.94 -17.85
C LEU A 75 5.92 7.62 -17.32
N GLY A 76 6.05 6.60 -16.47
CA GLY A 76 7.33 6.16 -15.91
C GLY A 76 8.33 5.77 -17.00
N THR A 77 7.89 4.99 -17.99
CA THR A 77 8.73 4.60 -19.14
C THR A 77 9.21 5.81 -19.95
N GLU A 78 8.33 6.77 -20.23
CA GLU A 78 8.68 7.97 -21.00
C GLU A 78 9.64 8.88 -20.21
N VAL A 79 9.45 9.01 -18.89
CA VAL A 79 10.35 9.76 -17.99
C VAL A 79 11.72 9.09 -17.92
N GLU A 80 11.80 7.77 -17.79
CA GLU A 80 13.06 7.03 -17.79
C GLU A 80 13.85 7.22 -19.09
N ASN A 81 13.15 7.26 -20.22
CA ASN A 81 13.71 7.45 -21.55
C ASN A 81 14.02 8.92 -21.90
N GLY A 82 13.63 9.88 -21.05
CA GLY A 82 13.78 11.32 -21.32
C GLY A 82 12.98 11.79 -22.54
N SER A 83 11.86 11.11 -22.83
CA SER A 83 11.05 11.33 -24.03
C SER A 83 10.00 12.42 -23.81
N GLN A 84 9.72 13.19 -24.86
CA GLN A 84 8.65 14.20 -24.87
C GLN A 84 7.23 13.60 -24.79
N GLY A 85 7.10 12.28 -24.98
CA GLY A 85 5.82 11.57 -24.85
C GLY A 85 5.23 11.64 -23.43
N ALA A 86 6.04 11.89 -22.40
CA ALA A 86 5.58 11.97 -21.00
C ALA A 86 4.52 13.05 -20.74
N GLN A 87 4.55 14.16 -21.50
CA GLN A 87 3.73 15.34 -21.19
C GLN A 87 2.22 15.04 -21.26
N ARG A 88 1.76 14.29 -22.26
CA ARG A 88 0.32 14.02 -22.42
C ARG A 88 -0.23 13.19 -21.27
N GLN A 89 0.49 12.15 -20.87
CA GLN A 89 0.12 11.29 -19.74
C GLN A 89 0.14 12.09 -18.45
N LEU A 90 1.15 12.95 -18.26
CA LEU A 90 1.25 13.83 -17.11
C LEU A 90 0.09 14.84 -17.04
N ASP A 91 -0.24 15.51 -18.14
CA ASP A 91 -1.35 16.47 -18.21
C ASP A 91 -2.69 15.78 -17.88
N THR A 92 -2.87 14.55 -18.37
CA THR A 92 -4.06 13.75 -18.08
C THR A 92 -4.11 13.39 -16.59
N LEU A 93 -3.01 12.90 -16.02
CA LEU A 93 -2.93 12.54 -14.60
C LEU A 93 -3.13 13.75 -13.67
N LEU A 94 -2.59 14.91 -14.04
CA LEU A 94 -2.82 16.18 -13.32
C LEU A 94 -4.30 16.55 -13.34
N THR A 95 -4.92 16.53 -14.53
CA THR A 95 -6.34 16.86 -14.68
C THR A 95 -7.24 15.94 -13.85
N GLU A 96 -6.97 14.62 -13.90
CA GLU A 96 -7.71 13.63 -13.10
C GLU A 96 -7.52 13.86 -11.60
N ALA A 97 -6.27 14.10 -11.15
CA ALA A 97 -5.97 14.35 -9.74
C ALA A 97 -6.63 15.65 -9.23
N GLU A 98 -6.52 16.76 -9.97
CA GLU A 98 -7.16 18.03 -9.63
C GLU A 98 -8.69 17.90 -9.59
N THR A 99 -9.27 17.20 -10.57
CA THR A 99 -10.72 16.94 -10.61
C THR A 99 -11.15 16.12 -9.39
N PHE A 100 -10.41 15.07 -9.06
CA PHE A 100 -10.70 14.21 -7.90
C PHE A 100 -10.59 14.99 -6.58
N GLU A 101 -9.65 15.94 -6.48
CA GLU A 101 -9.47 16.79 -5.29
C GLU A 101 -10.70 17.65 -4.96
N THR A 102 -11.52 17.96 -5.97
CA THR A 102 -12.77 18.72 -5.78
C THR A 102 -13.88 17.91 -5.11
N ILE A 103 -13.75 16.58 -5.08
CA ILE A 103 -14.74 15.70 -4.46
C ILE A 103 -14.54 15.73 -2.94
N PRO A 104 -15.50 16.24 -2.15
CA PRO A 104 -15.36 16.29 -0.71
C PRO A 104 -15.26 14.86 -0.15
N PRO A 105 -14.27 14.57 0.69
CA PRO A 105 -14.16 13.24 1.25
C PRO A 105 -15.26 13.00 2.29
N VAL A 106 -15.67 11.74 2.41
CA VAL A 106 -16.72 11.28 3.34
C VAL A 106 -16.14 10.30 4.33
N GLU A 107 -16.78 10.11 5.48
CA GLU A 107 -16.41 9.02 6.40
C GLU A 107 -16.58 7.65 5.73
N PRO A 108 -15.65 6.70 5.92
CA PRO A 108 -14.40 6.75 6.71
C PRO A 108 -13.15 7.24 5.93
N PHE A 109 -13.30 7.70 4.69
CA PHE A 109 -12.21 8.02 3.77
C PHE A 109 -11.58 9.42 3.95
N HIS A 110 -12.05 10.23 4.91
CA HIS A 110 -11.55 11.59 5.13
C HIS A 110 -10.05 11.68 5.40
N THR A 111 -9.47 10.63 5.99
CA THR A 111 -8.04 10.51 6.29
C THR A 111 -7.17 10.39 5.03
N LEU A 112 -7.74 10.02 3.89
CA LEU A 112 -7.01 9.82 2.64
C LEU A 112 -6.67 11.12 1.91
N LYS A 113 -7.27 12.25 2.31
CA LYS A 113 -7.14 13.54 1.62
C LYS A 113 -5.69 13.99 1.52
N ASP A 114 -4.94 13.93 2.62
CA ASP A 114 -3.56 14.42 2.66
C ASP A 114 -2.63 13.55 1.81
N LEU A 115 -2.91 12.25 1.76
CA LEU A 115 -2.16 11.31 0.95
C LEU A 115 -2.42 11.52 -0.54
N HIS A 116 -3.68 11.75 -0.93
CA HIS A 116 -4.02 12.16 -2.29
C HIS A 116 -3.39 13.50 -2.68
N HIS A 117 -3.44 14.50 -1.80
CA HIS A 117 -2.83 15.80 -2.04
C HIS A 117 -1.31 15.67 -2.27
N SER A 118 -0.65 14.82 -1.49
CA SER A 118 0.79 14.53 -1.67
C SER A 118 1.10 13.92 -3.04
N TYR A 119 0.18 13.12 -3.61
CA TYR A 119 0.31 12.61 -4.98
C TYR A 119 0.18 13.72 -6.02
N LEU A 120 -0.82 14.61 -5.88
CA LEU A 120 -1.00 15.76 -6.77
C LEU A 120 0.23 16.67 -6.77
N ILE A 121 0.77 16.99 -5.59
CA ILE A 121 2.01 17.77 -5.49
C ILE A 121 3.16 17.07 -6.22
N ALA A 122 3.32 15.76 -6.06
CA ALA A 122 4.39 15.02 -6.76
C ALA A 122 4.25 15.09 -8.30
N LEU A 123 3.03 15.09 -8.85
CA LEU A 123 2.80 15.31 -10.28
C LEU A 123 3.13 16.75 -10.71
N GLN A 124 2.78 17.75 -9.90
CA GLN A 124 3.08 19.15 -10.18
C GLN A 124 4.60 19.40 -10.18
N GLU A 125 5.32 18.81 -9.22
CA GLU A 125 6.78 18.85 -9.18
C GLU A 125 7.41 18.11 -10.37
N LEU A 126 6.82 17.00 -10.81
CA LEU A 126 7.23 16.33 -12.06
C LEU A 126 7.07 17.24 -13.28
N ALA A 127 5.98 18.01 -13.36
CA ALA A 127 5.78 18.97 -14.45
C ALA A 127 6.77 20.16 -14.39
N ALA A 128 7.24 20.50 -13.19
CA ALA A 128 8.22 21.55 -12.96
C ALA A 128 9.69 21.06 -12.94
N ALA A 129 9.92 19.77 -13.20
CA ALA A 129 11.22 19.14 -13.08
C ALA A 129 12.28 19.81 -13.99
N LYS A 130 13.46 20.06 -13.43
CA LYS A 130 14.52 20.82 -14.11
C LYS A 130 15.37 19.97 -15.05
N ASP A 131 15.48 18.69 -14.76
CA ASP A 131 16.23 17.72 -15.54
C ASP A 131 15.66 16.30 -15.39
N VAL A 132 16.25 15.34 -16.11
CA VAL A 132 15.77 13.95 -16.15
C VAL A 132 15.89 13.24 -14.80
N ASN A 133 16.89 13.56 -13.96
CA ASN A 133 17.01 12.94 -12.64
C ASN A 133 15.95 13.48 -11.69
N ASP A 134 15.68 14.78 -11.75
CA ASP A 134 14.61 15.45 -11.03
C ASP A 134 13.23 14.86 -11.42
N ALA A 135 13.00 14.70 -12.73
CA ALA A 135 11.79 14.06 -13.25
C ALA A 135 11.65 12.60 -12.78
N ARG A 136 12.73 11.81 -12.80
CA ARG A 136 12.71 10.43 -12.28
C ARG A 136 12.37 10.36 -10.80
N LEU A 137 12.89 11.29 -10.00
CA LEU A 137 12.60 11.38 -8.57
C LEU A 137 11.11 11.66 -8.35
N HIS A 138 10.57 12.68 -8.99
CA HIS A 138 9.16 13.07 -8.81
C HIS A 138 8.18 12.04 -9.38
N SER A 139 8.51 11.41 -10.51
CA SER A 139 7.75 10.28 -11.05
C SER A 139 7.72 9.07 -10.09
N SER A 140 8.86 8.77 -9.45
CA SER A 140 8.95 7.71 -8.44
C SER A 140 8.11 8.04 -7.20
N TYR A 141 8.17 9.29 -6.72
CA TYR A 141 7.35 9.73 -5.60
C TYR A 141 5.86 9.71 -5.92
N ALA A 142 5.44 10.19 -7.09
CA ALA A 142 4.03 10.11 -7.50
C ALA A 142 3.55 8.65 -7.50
N THR A 143 4.34 7.73 -8.07
CA THR A 143 4.03 6.30 -8.10
C THR A 143 3.95 5.67 -6.71
N LEU A 144 4.85 6.03 -5.78
CA LEU A 144 4.82 5.50 -4.42
C LEU A 144 3.62 6.04 -3.63
N THR A 145 3.36 7.35 -3.72
CA THR A 145 2.29 7.99 -2.96
C THR A 145 0.91 7.49 -3.37
N ILE A 146 0.66 7.30 -4.67
CA ILE A 146 -0.63 6.77 -5.12
C ILE A 146 -0.81 5.28 -4.79
N ARG A 147 0.27 4.50 -4.76
CA ARG A 147 0.25 3.12 -4.25
C ARG A 147 -0.12 3.08 -2.77
N LEU A 148 0.49 3.93 -1.96
CA LEU A 148 0.12 4.07 -0.56
C LEU A 148 -1.35 4.49 -0.41
N TYR A 149 -1.80 5.46 -1.21
CA TYR A 149 -3.21 5.87 -1.22
C TYR A 149 -4.16 4.70 -1.50
N ALA A 150 -3.86 3.88 -2.51
CA ALA A 150 -4.68 2.72 -2.86
C ALA A 150 -4.67 1.65 -1.76
N MET A 151 -3.52 1.40 -1.13
CA MET A 151 -3.40 0.46 -0.01
C MET A 151 -4.22 0.91 1.21
N GLU A 152 -4.11 2.19 1.58
CA GLU A 152 -4.86 2.74 2.71
C GLU A 152 -6.36 2.76 2.42
N TYR A 153 -6.76 3.10 1.19
CA TYR A 153 -8.14 2.95 0.74
C TYR A 153 -8.65 1.51 0.91
N GLN A 154 -7.90 0.51 0.46
CA GLN A 154 -8.27 -0.90 0.58
C GLN A 154 -8.40 -1.33 2.04
N SER A 155 -7.49 -0.89 2.91
CA SER A 155 -7.57 -1.17 4.36
C SER A 155 -8.84 -0.59 4.96
N ILE A 156 -9.10 0.70 4.73
CA ILE A 156 -10.29 1.39 5.25
C ILE A 156 -11.58 0.74 4.73
N ALA A 157 -11.64 0.43 3.43
CA ALA A 157 -12.81 -0.22 2.83
C ALA A 157 -13.05 -1.62 3.44
N ALA A 158 -12.00 -2.41 3.63
CA ALA A 158 -12.09 -3.74 4.23
C ALA A 158 -12.50 -3.70 5.70
N GLU A 159 -11.92 -2.79 6.49
CA GLU A 159 -12.23 -2.60 7.92
C GLU A 159 -13.70 -2.21 8.13
N ASN A 160 -14.25 -1.39 7.24
CA ASN A 160 -15.64 -0.91 7.33
C ASN A 160 -16.63 -1.74 6.49
N GLY A 161 -16.17 -2.78 5.79
CA GLY A 161 -17.02 -3.62 4.94
C GLY A 161 -17.67 -2.87 3.78
N ILE A 162 -17.05 -1.78 3.31
CA ILE A 162 -17.53 -0.96 2.19
C ILE A 162 -17.09 -1.62 0.89
N LYS A 163 -18.03 -1.76 -0.05
CA LYS A 163 -17.73 -2.23 -1.41
C LYS A 163 -18.13 -1.17 -2.41
N ALA A 164 -17.32 -0.96 -3.45
CA ALA A 164 -17.75 -0.16 -4.59
C ALA A 164 -18.91 -0.87 -5.31
N LYS A 165 -19.72 -0.08 -6.03
CA LYS A 165 -20.90 -0.60 -6.74
C LYS A 165 -20.54 -1.53 -7.91
N LYS A 166 -19.29 -1.46 -8.38
CA LYS A 166 -18.75 -2.29 -9.44
C LYS A 166 -17.34 -2.67 -9.03
N ASP A 167 -17.10 -3.95 -8.77
CA ASP A 167 -15.76 -4.48 -8.51
C ASP A 167 -14.88 -4.16 -9.74
N LEU A 168 -14.07 -3.10 -9.64
CA LEU A 168 -12.98 -2.90 -10.59
C LEU A 168 -11.86 -3.87 -10.17
N ASP A 169 -11.32 -4.61 -11.13
CA ASP A 169 -10.24 -5.55 -10.86
C ASP A 169 -8.96 -4.77 -10.49
N MET A 170 -8.75 -4.61 -9.19
CA MET A 170 -7.60 -3.93 -8.60
C MET A 170 -6.37 -4.84 -8.49
N SER A 171 -6.40 -6.07 -9.04
CA SER A 171 -5.25 -7.00 -9.01
C SER A 171 -4.05 -6.54 -9.85
N ARG A 172 -4.12 -5.34 -10.44
CA ARG A 172 -3.07 -4.75 -11.29
C ARG A 172 -2.22 -3.73 -10.54
N ILE A 173 -2.40 -3.62 -9.22
CA ILE A 173 -1.69 -2.67 -8.35
C ILE A 173 -0.33 -3.20 -7.86
N ASP A 174 0.00 -4.46 -8.15
CA ASP A 174 1.29 -5.08 -7.82
C ASP A 174 2.46 -4.53 -8.67
#